data_AF-A0A964LRZ7-F1
#
_entry.id   AF-A0A964LRZ7-F1
#
_cell.length_a   1.000
_cell.length_b   1.000
_cell.length_c   1.000
_cell.angle_alpha   90.00
_cell.angle_beta   90.00
_cell.angle_gamma   90.00
#
_symmetry.space_group_name_H-M   'P 1'
#
loop_
_entity.id
_entity.type
_entity.pdbx_description
1 polymer ?
#
loop_
_entity_poly.entity_id
_entity_poly.type
_entity_poly.pdbx_seq_one_letter_code
_entity_poly.pdbx_strand_id
1 'polypeptide(L)'
;MHKLTILSLSTILTISGSHLQAQTLKGSKSSMDKQYQMALAYGYSFLETSNAVTNFVSSGELLRIQPNSYLELSDVSYPYARNGVKLFLERLSAQYKSACDEKLTVTSLVRPIDRQPANAATNSVHPSGMAVDLRIPPLGRCRTWLEQTLLALEASEVLDATRERNPPHYHVAVYTESYSSYVASRAKASHEYVVSPGDSLWLISARTGVNVSQLRAVNGLSSDMINVGQRLQIPAIGINASDSSNISARTVSSNENITRVSEVTHQVRRGDTLWKLANQYGSSVEKIQRDNRLRGSQLKIGQTLRISTNTTNI
;
A
#
# COMPACT_ATOMS: atom_id res chain seq x y z
N MET A 1 52.49 48.40 -3.34
CA MET A 1 51.12 48.94 -3.53
C MET A 1 50.53 48.36 -4.82
N HIS A 2 49.83 47.23 -4.78
CA HIS A 2 48.98 46.73 -5.87
C HIS A 2 47.72 46.18 -5.22
N LYS A 3 46.56 46.81 -5.46
CA LYS A 3 45.24 46.29 -5.07
C LYS A 3 44.71 45.46 -6.24
N LEU A 4 44.47 44.18 -6.01
CA LEU A 4 43.68 43.33 -6.90
C LEU A 4 42.26 43.26 -6.32
N THR A 5 41.28 43.79 -7.06
CA THR A 5 39.85 43.71 -6.70
C THR A 5 39.27 42.47 -7.38
N ILE A 6 38.85 41.47 -6.59
CA ILE A 6 38.13 40.30 -7.10
C ILE A 6 36.63 40.57 -6.95
N LEU A 7 35.92 40.75 -8.07
CA LEU A 7 34.45 40.70 -8.11
C LEU A 7 34.02 39.23 -8.06
N SER A 8 33.37 38.82 -6.97
CA SER A 8 32.67 37.52 -6.89
C SER A 8 31.28 37.65 -7.52
N LEU A 9 31.11 37.09 -8.72
CA LEU A 9 29.81 36.92 -9.37
C LEU A 9 29.05 35.80 -8.64
N SER A 10 28.06 36.17 -7.83
CA SER A 10 27.18 35.19 -7.17
C SER A 10 26.09 34.76 -8.14
N THR A 11 26.25 33.59 -8.75
CA THR A 11 25.23 32.95 -9.56
C THR A 11 24.12 32.44 -8.64
N ILE A 12 22.98 33.13 -8.61
CA ILE A 12 21.77 32.64 -7.94
C ILE A 12 21.25 31.48 -8.78
N LEU A 13 21.50 30.26 -8.31
CA LEU A 13 20.90 29.05 -8.85
C LEU A 13 19.44 29.03 -8.41
N THR A 14 18.54 29.48 -9.28
CA THR A 14 17.09 29.31 -9.09
C THR A 14 16.77 27.83 -9.21
N ILE A 15 16.64 27.15 -8.08
CA ILE A 15 16.04 25.81 -8.02
C ILE A 15 14.57 26.01 -8.38
N SER A 16 14.21 25.65 -9.61
CA SER A 16 12.84 25.60 -10.09
C SER A 16 12.05 24.63 -9.22
N GLY A 17 11.25 25.17 -8.30
CA GLY A 17 10.33 24.39 -7.48
C GLY A 17 9.32 23.68 -8.37
N SER A 18 9.39 22.36 -8.43
CA SER A 18 8.41 21.50 -9.06
C SER A 18 7.06 21.62 -8.34
N HIS A 19 6.05 22.07 -9.09
CA HIS A 19 4.60 21.99 -8.85
C HIS A 19 4.13 21.66 -7.43
N LEU A 20 3.90 22.70 -6.61
CA LEU A 20 2.89 22.65 -5.55
C LEU A 20 1.50 22.65 -6.22
N GLN A 21 1.07 21.50 -6.72
CA GLN A 21 -0.36 21.29 -6.96
C GLN A 21 -1.02 21.42 -5.58
N ALA A 22 -1.75 22.51 -5.33
CA ALA A 22 -2.35 22.75 -4.03
C ALA A 22 -3.26 21.57 -3.67
N GLN A 23 -2.86 20.78 -2.67
CA GLN A 23 -3.64 19.68 -2.11
C GLN A 23 -4.91 20.29 -1.52
N THR A 24 -6.03 20.20 -2.24
CA THR A 24 -7.24 20.97 -1.92
C THR A 24 -8.46 20.09 -1.66
N LEU A 25 -8.29 18.76 -1.62
CA LEU A 25 -9.37 17.75 -1.65
C LEU A 25 -10.42 18.01 -2.75
N LYS A 26 -10.09 18.86 -3.72
CA LYS A 26 -10.97 19.20 -4.83
C LYS A 26 -10.71 18.19 -5.91
N GLY A 27 -11.73 17.38 -6.17
CA GLY A 27 -11.72 16.47 -7.31
C GLY A 27 -11.51 17.23 -8.61
N SER A 28 -10.81 16.59 -9.53
CA SER A 28 -10.65 17.05 -10.90
C SER A 28 -10.69 15.87 -11.84
N LYS A 29 -11.00 16.10 -13.12
CA LYS A 29 -10.92 15.05 -14.15
C LYS A 29 -9.53 14.41 -14.18
N SER A 30 -8.48 15.21 -14.05
CA SER A 30 -7.09 14.73 -14.00
C SER A 30 -6.82 13.83 -12.79
N SER A 31 -7.42 14.11 -11.63
CA SER A 31 -7.30 13.24 -10.44
C SER A 31 -8.00 11.90 -10.68
N MET A 32 -9.24 11.91 -11.20
CA MET A 32 -9.95 10.66 -11.56
C MET A 32 -9.20 9.84 -12.60
N ASP A 33 -8.66 10.48 -13.64
CA ASP A 33 -7.86 9.81 -14.66
C ASP A 33 -6.57 9.23 -14.07
N LYS A 34 -5.89 9.95 -13.17
CA LYS A 34 -4.72 9.45 -12.44
C LYS A 34 -5.07 8.20 -11.63
N GLN A 35 -6.16 8.22 -10.87
CA GLN A 35 -6.60 7.06 -10.08
C GLN A 35 -6.85 5.84 -10.97
N TYR A 36 -7.53 6.03 -12.10
CA TYR A 36 -7.80 4.96 -13.07
C TYR A 36 -6.50 4.42 -13.69
N GLN A 37 -5.58 5.30 -14.10
CA GLN A 37 -4.26 4.88 -14.62
C GLN A 37 -3.44 4.12 -13.56
N MET A 38 -3.51 4.52 -12.29
CA MET A 38 -2.87 3.78 -11.20
C MET A 38 -3.47 2.38 -11.03
N ALA A 39 -4.79 2.24 -11.14
CA ALA A 39 -5.44 0.92 -11.13
C ALA A 39 -4.93 0.02 -12.26
N LEU A 40 -4.81 0.56 -13.48
CA LEU A 40 -4.27 -0.14 -14.63
C LEU A 40 -2.78 -0.49 -14.45
N ALA A 41 -1.98 0.44 -13.92
CA ALA A 41 -0.56 0.23 -13.65
C ALA A 41 -0.31 -0.88 -12.63
N TYR A 42 -1.19 -1.01 -11.64
CA TYR A 42 -1.20 -2.12 -10.67
C TYR A 42 -1.88 -3.40 -11.21
N GLY A 43 -2.28 -3.43 -12.48
CA GLY A 43 -2.91 -4.60 -13.10
C GLY A 43 -4.24 -4.99 -12.45
N TYR A 44 -4.93 -4.05 -11.79
CA TYR A 44 -6.18 -4.36 -11.13
C TYR A 44 -7.29 -4.62 -12.14
N SER A 45 -7.95 -5.76 -11.99
CA SER A 45 -9.20 -6.03 -12.69
C SER A 45 -10.32 -5.16 -12.14
N PHE A 46 -11.18 -4.69 -13.03
CA PHE A 46 -12.43 -4.00 -12.69
C PHE A 46 -13.53 -5.05 -12.66
N LEU A 47 -14.18 -5.20 -11.51
CA LEU A 47 -15.17 -6.25 -11.29
C LEU A 47 -16.46 -5.91 -12.02
N GLU A 48 -16.76 -6.67 -13.07
CA GLU A 48 -17.97 -6.48 -13.87
C GLU A 48 -19.26 -6.80 -13.09
N THR A 49 -19.21 -7.89 -12.31
CA THR A 49 -20.41 -8.43 -11.66
C THR A 49 -20.24 -8.69 -10.18
N SER A 50 -21.38 -8.74 -9.50
CA SER A 50 -21.48 -9.20 -8.11
C SER A 50 -20.82 -10.56 -7.86
N ASN A 51 -20.94 -11.50 -8.81
CA ASN A 51 -20.32 -12.84 -8.69
C ASN A 51 -18.80 -12.80 -8.83
N ALA A 52 -18.26 -11.86 -9.63
CA ALA A 52 -16.81 -11.69 -9.76
C ALA A 52 -16.18 -11.31 -8.41
N VAL A 53 -16.87 -10.56 -7.57
CA VAL A 53 -16.39 -10.21 -6.21
C VAL A 53 -16.06 -11.47 -5.40
N THR A 54 -16.94 -12.47 -5.41
CA THR A 54 -16.75 -13.74 -4.66
C THR A 54 -15.52 -14.50 -5.14
N ASN A 55 -15.22 -14.49 -6.44
CA ASN A 55 -14.04 -15.14 -6.99
C ASN A 55 -12.75 -14.45 -6.50
N PHE A 56 -12.74 -13.12 -6.46
CA PHE A 56 -11.60 -12.34 -5.98
C PHE A 56 -11.40 -12.45 -4.47
N VAL A 57 -12.49 -12.60 -3.71
CA VAL A 57 -12.40 -12.93 -2.28
C VAL A 57 -11.80 -14.33 -2.10
N SER A 58 -12.26 -15.31 -2.89
CA SER A 58 -11.76 -16.69 -2.82
C SER A 58 -10.29 -16.82 -3.23
N SER A 59 -9.82 -15.98 -4.17
CA SER A 59 -8.40 -15.93 -4.55
C SER A 59 -7.53 -15.12 -3.57
N GLY A 60 -8.14 -14.47 -2.57
CA GLY A 60 -7.44 -13.59 -1.61
C GLY A 60 -7.03 -12.24 -2.18
N GLU A 61 -7.48 -11.91 -3.39
CA GLU A 61 -7.24 -10.63 -4.04
C GLU A 61 -8.06 -9.48 -3.45
N LEU A 62 -9.22 -9.81 -2.88
CA LEU A 62 -10.03 -8.90 -2.08
C LEU A 62 -10.17 -9.43 -0.66
N LEU A 63 -10.01 -8.54 0.30
CA LEU A 63 -10.07 -8.85 1.72
C LEU A 63 -11.31 -8.23 2.33
N ARG A 64 -12.01 -9.01 3.17
CA ARG A 64 -13.16 -8.50 3.92
C ARG A 64 -12.72 -7.45 4.94
N ILE A 65 -13.40 -6.31 4.93
CA ILE A 65 -13.33 -5.26 5.94
C ILE A 65 -14.39 -5.57 7.00
N GLN A 66 -13.99 -5.57 8.26
CA GLN A 66 -14.87 -5.89 9.38
C GLN A 66 -14.96 -4.68 10.32
N PRO A 67 -16.18 -4.29 10.76
CA PRO A 67 -16.33 -3.34 11.85
C PRO A 67 -15.61 -3.79 13.11
N ASN A 68 -15.14 -2.84 13.92
CA ASN A 68 -14.48 -3.11 15.21
C ASN A 68 -14.70 -1.93 16.18
N SER A 69 -13.82 -1.78 17.18
CA SER A 69 -13.91 -0.72 18.19
C SER A 69 -13.65 0.69 17.64
N TYR A 70 -13.03 0.81 16.47
CA TYR A 70 -12.59 2.09 15.88
C TYR A 70 -13.08 2.32 14.44
N LEU A 71 -13.64 1.31 13.78
CA LEU A 71 -14.19 1.38 12.42
C LEU A 71 -15.62 0.83 12.38
N GLU A 72 -16.49 1.49 11.62
CA GLU A 72 -17.84 1.02 11.32
C GLU A 72 -18.16 1.10 9.82
N LEU A 73 -19.12 0.29 9.38
CA LEU A 73 -19.60 0.26 8.00
C LEU A 73 -21.07 0.73 7.98
N SER A 74 -21.39 1.69 7.12
CA SER A 74 -22.75 2.20 6.90
C SER A 74 -23.20 1.80 5.51
N ASP A 75 -24.17 0.87 5.42
CA ASP A 75 -24.81 0.45 4.17
C ASP A 75 -23.85 -0.09 3.08
N VAL A 76 -22.74 -0.71 3.50
CA VAL A 76 -21.73 -1.24 2.58
C VAL A 76 -22.09 -2.66 2.12
N SER A 77 -22.70 -2.78 0.94
CA SER A 77 -23.12 -4.07 0.37
C SER A 77 -21.97 -5.04 0.05
N TYR A 78 -20.82 -4.52 -0.36
CA TYR A 78 -19.63 -5.32 -0.68
C TYR A 78 -18.47 -4.86 0.22
N PRO A 79 -18.39 -5.36 1.46
CA PRO A 79 -17.41 -4.91 2.45
C PRO A 79 -16.03 -5.54 2.19
N TYR A 80 -15.52 -5.37 0.97
CA TYR A 80 -14.28 -5.95 0.49
C TYR A 80 -13.42 -4.86 -0.13
N ALA A 81 -12.11 -4.97 0.04
CA ALA A 81 -11.18 -4.03 -0.56
C ALA A 81 -9.86 -4.72 -0.89
N ARG A 82 -9.03 -4.06 -1.69
CA ARG A 82 -7.63 -4.45 -1.85
C ARG A 82 -6.93 -4.33 -0.50
N ASN A 83 -5.87 -5.10 -0.38
CA ASN A 83 -5.06 -5.20 0.83
C ASN A 83 -4.49 -3.84 1.29
N GLY A 84 -4.06 -2.97 0.37
CA GLY A 84 -3.60 -1.62 0.69
C GLY A 84 -4.68 -0.74 1.32
N VAL A 85 -5.91 -0.82 0.80
CA VAL A 85 -7.08 -0.13 1.38
C VAL A 85 -7.39 -0.68 2.77
N LYS A 86 -7.30 -2.00 2.96
CA LYS A 86 -7.50 -2.61 4.28
C LYS A 86 -6.50 -2.09 5.31
N LEU A 87 -5.20 -2.10 4.97
CA LEU A 87 -4.13 -1.55 5.83
C LEU A 87 -4.36 -0.06 6.13
N PHE A 88 -4.74 0.72 5.11
CA PHE A 88 -5.08 2.13 5.26
C PHE A 88 -6.22 2.33 6.24
N LEU A 89 -7.32 1.60 6.08
CA LEU A 89 -8.49 1.73 6.95
C LEU A 89 -8.17 1.34 8.37
N GLU A 90 -7.47 0.24 8.62
CA GLU A 90 -7.08 -0.17 9.97
C GLU A 90 -6.24 0.90 10.70
N ARG A 91 -5.27 1.49 10.02
CA ARG A 91 -4.41 2.53 10.60
C ARG A 91 -5.15 3.85 10.78
N LEU A 92 -5.84 4.33 9.74
CA LEU A 92 -6.55 5.59 9.76
C LEU A 92 -7.65 5.57 10.83
N SER A 93 -8.43 4.49 10.92
CA SER A 93 -9.53 4.39 11.87
C SER A 93 -9.06 4.33 13.33
N ALA A 94 -7.96 3.63 13.61
CA ALA A 94 -7.35 3.64 14.94
C ALA A 94 -6.84 5.04 15.34
N GLN A 95 -6.15 5.74 14.42
CA GLN A 95 -5.68 7.10 14.64
C GLN A 95 -6.85 8.08 14.80
N TYR A 96 -7.88 7.95 13.98
CA TYR A 96 -9.10 8.75 14.05
C TYR A 96 -9.78 8.55 15.41
N LYS A 97 -9.97 7.29 15.85
CA LYS A 97 -10.54 7.00 17.18
C LYS A 97 -9.73 7.63 18.31
N SER A 98 -8.39 7.59 18.24
CA SER A 98 -7.53 8.24 19.22
C SER A 98 -7.64 9.76 19.22
N ALA A 99 -7.81 10.38 18.05
CA ALA A 99 -7.88 11.84 17.91
C ALA A 99 -9.28 12.41 18.20
N CYS A 100 -10.32 11.62 17.96
CA CYS A 100 -11.71 12.09 17.91
C CYS A 100 -12.65 11.44 18.91
N ASP A 101 -12.24 10.31 19.50
CA ASP A 101 -13.10 9.44 20.30
C ASP A 101 -14.35 8.93 19.55
N GLU A 102 -14.33 8.92 18.21
CA GLU A 102 -15.40 8.43 17.34
C GLU A 102 -14.89 7.29 16.45
N LYS A 103 -15.80 6.44 15.96
CA LYS A 103 -15.45 5.45 14.94
C LYS A 103 -15.34 6.13 13.58
N LEU A 104 -14.39 5.70 12.76
CA LEU A 104 -14.36 6.07 11.35
C LEU A 104 -15.46 5.31 10.60
N THR A 105 -16.36 6.03 9.95
CA THR A 105 -17.45 5.43 9.18
C THR A 105 -17.10 5.30 7.70
N VAL A 106 -17.05 4.06 7.21
CA VAL A 106 -16.94 3.75 5.79
C VAL A 106 -18.33 3.60 5.19
N THR A 107 -18.60 4.29 4.07
CA THR A 107 -19.90 4.30 3.38
C THR A 107 -19.89 3.55 2.05
N SER A 108 -18.71 3.21 1.52
CA SER A 108 -18.57 2.38 0.31
C SER A 108 -17.17 1.78 0.21
N LEU A 109 -17.05 0.62 -0.41
CA LEU A 109 -15.78 -0.06 -0.73
C LEU A 109 -15.84 -0.56 -2.18
N VAL A 110 -15.51 -1.83 -2.45
CA VAL A 110 -15.77 -2.45 -3.76
C VAL A 110 -17.22 -2.18 -4.17
N ARG A 111 -17.41 -1.79 -5.43
CA ARG A 111 -18.73 -1.74 -6.05
C ARG A 111 -18.58 -2.22 -7.49
N PRO A 112 -19.06 -3.42 -7.83
CA PRO A 112 -18.92 -3.94 -9.19
C PRO A 112 -19.72 -3.10 -10.18
N ILE A 113 -19.37 -3.18 -11.47
CA ILE A 113 -19.93 -2.34 -12.54
C ILE A 113 -21.46 -2.49 -12.62
N ASP A 114 -21.98 -3.71 -12.52
CA ASP A 114 -23.42 -4.02 -12.47
C ASP A 114 -24.19 -3.42 -11.26
N ARG A 115 -23.47 -2.84 -10.29
CA ARG A 115 -24.03 -2.20 -9.08
C ARG A 115 -23.63 -0.74 -8.93
N GLN A 116 -22.95 -0.16 -9.91
CA GLN A 116 -22.63 1.28 -9.88
C GLN A 116 -23.93 2.11 -9.96
N PRO A 117 -24.00 3.25 -9.27
CA PRO A 117 -25.12 4.18 -9.44
C PRO A 117 -25.11 4.75 -10.87
N ALA A 118 -26.27 5.18 -11.36
CA ALA A 118 -26.43 5.66 -12.73
C ALA A 118 -25.53 6.86 -13.09
N ASN A 119 -25.09 7.63 -12.09
CA ASN A 119 -24.21 8.78 -12.24
C ASN A 119 -22.71 8.45 -11.97
N ALA A 120 -22.33 7.18 -11.88
CA ALA A 120 -20.94 6.80 -11.70
C ALA A 120 -20.09 7.21 -12.91
N ALA A 121 -18.89 7.72 -12.64
CA ALA A 121 -17.92 7.99 -13.69
C ALA A 121 -17.46 6.69 -14.35
N THR A 122 -17.25 6.71 -15.68
CA THR A 122 -16.79 5.54 -16.44
C THR A 122 -15.40 5.05 -16.01
N ASN A 123 -14.57 5.96 -15.52
CA ASN A 123 -13.23 5.69 -14.96
C ASN A 123 -13.25 5.49 -13.43
N SER A 124 -14.41 5.17 -12.83
CA SER A 124 -14.51 4.87 -11.39
C SER A 124 -13.61 3.70 -11.00
N VAL A 125 -12.91 3.85 -9.87
CA VAL A 125 -11.99 2.85 -9.32
C VAL A 125 -12.59 2.00 -8.20
N HIS A 126 -13.86 2.19 -7.84
CA HIS A 126 -14.55 1.27 -6.92
C HIS A 126 -14.58 -0.20 -7.41
N PRO A 127 -14.81 -0.50 -8.71
CA PRO A 127 -14.81 -1.88 -9.17
C PRO A 127 -13.44 -2.56 -9.03
N SER A 128 -12.34 -1.80 -8.94
CA SER A 128 -11.00 -2.38 -8.75
C SER A 128 -10.71 -2.76 -7.31
N GLY A 129 -11.48 -2.20 -6.35
CA GLY A 129 -11.32 -2.37 -4.91
C GLY A 129 -10.21 -1.53 -4.28
N MET A 130 -9.61 -0.60 -5.02
CA MET A 130 -8.61 0.34 -4.49
C MET A 130 -9.23 1.59 -3.84
N ALA A 131 -10.54 1.76 -3.97
CA ALA A 131 -11.24 2.95 -3.50
C ALA A 131 -12.11 2.68 -2.27
N VAL A 132 -12.27 3.70 -1.44
CA VAL A 132 -13.14 3.72 -0.27
C VAL A 132 -13.82 5.08 -0.15
N ASP A 133 -15.11 5.07 0.23
CA ASP A 133 -15.83 6.28 0.60
C ASP A 133 -15.93 6.40 2.12
N LEU A 134 -15.54 7.56 2.66
CA LEU A 134 -15.59 7.87 4.08
C LEU A 134 -16.68 8.92 4.35
N ARG A 135 -17.45 8.73 5.40
CA ARG A 135 -18.42 9.73 5.87
C ARG A 135 -17.69 11.02 6.27
N ILE A 136 -18.27 12.17 5.93
CA ILE A 136 -17.79 13.46 6.46
C ILE A 136 -18.12 13.53 7.95
N PRO A 137 -17.13 13.73 8.85
CA PRO A 137 -17.39 13.85 10.28
C PRO A 137 -18.32 15.04 10.58
N PRO A 138 -19.31 14.85 11.49
CA PRO A 138 -20.18 15.94 11.91
C PRO A 138 -19.41 16.96 12.75
N LEU A 139 -18.50 16.50 13.62
CA LEU A 139 -17.65 17.36 14.45
C LEU A 139 -16.56 18.05 13.61
N GLY A 140 -16.53 19.38 13.65
CA GLY A 140 -15.58 20.20 12.88
C GLY A 140 -14.11 19.83 13.11
N ARG A 141 -13.71 19.64 14.38
CA ARG A 141 -12.33 19.24 14.74
C ARG A 141 -11.90 17.91 14.10
N CYS A 142 -12.84 16.96 14.00
CA CYS A 142 -12.59 15.64 13.45
C CYS A 142 -12.58 15.64 11.93
N ARG A 143 -13.43 16.47 11.33
CA ARG A 143 -13.35 16.77 9.92
C ARG A 143 -12.00 17.37 9.56
N THR A 144 -11.54 18.40 10.29
CA THR A 144 -10.24 19.02 10.07
C THR A 144 -9.10 18.01 10.23
N TRP A 145 -9.13 17.19 11.27
CA TRP A 145 -8.12 16.15 11.47
C TRP A 145 -8.07 15.16 10.30
N LEU A 146 -9.23 14.69 9.85
CA LEU A 146 -9.32 13.74 8.73
C LEU A 146 -8.84 14.39 7.42
N GLU A 147 -9.29 15.60 7.12
CA GLU A 147 -8.88 16.34 5.91
C GLU A 147 -7.36 16.59 5.91
N GLN A 148 -6.77 17.04 7.02
CA GLN A 148 -5.32 17.23 7.14
C GLN A 148 -4.54 15.92 6.97
N THR A 149 -5.06 14.82 7.53
CA THR A 149 -4.43 13.49 7.38
C THR A 149 -4.47 13.01 5.94
N LEU A 150 -5.62 13.15 5.25
CA LEU A 150 -5.77 12.79 3.85
C LEU A 150 -4.85 13.64 2.96
N LEU A 151 -4.79 14.95 3.18
CA LEU A 151 -3.91 15.86 2.45
C LEU A 151 -2.42 15.50 2.65
N ALA A 152 -2.00 15.16 3.86
CA ALA A 152 -0.62 14.73 4.13
C ALA A 152 -0.25 13.40 3.46
N LEU A 153 -1.21 12.48 3.34
CA LEU A 153 -1.01 11.22 2.61
C LEU A 153 -1.01 11.44 1.09
N GLU A 154 -1.86 12.34 0.58
CA GLU A 154 -1.84 12.78 -0.82
C GLU A 154 -0.49 13.44 -1.16
N ALA A 155 0.04 14.27 -0.26
CA ALA A 155 1.39 14.88 -0.36
C ALA A 155 2.51 13.85 -0.46
N SER A 156 2.31 12.67 0.13
CA SER A 156 3.26 11.57 0.11
C SER A 156 3.06 10.66 -1.11
N GLU A 157 2.15 11.03 -2.03
CA GLU A 157 1.81 10.29 -3.25
C GLU A 157 1.38 8.84 -2.99
N VAL A 158 0.75 8.58 -1.85
CA VAL A 158 0.30 7.22 -1.47
C VAL A 158 -1.21 6.99 -1.60
N LEU A 159 -1.96 8.06 -1.85
CA LEU A 159 -3.38 8.04 -2.16
C LEU A 159 -3.75 9.31 -2.92
N ASP A 160 -4.98 9.34 -3.41
CA ASP A 160 -5.67 10.54 -3.89
C ASP A 160 -7.02 10.62 -3.17
N ALA A 161 -7.37 11.81 -2.67
CA ALA A 161 -8.59 12.03 -1.89
C ALA A 161 -9.40 13.22 -2.43
N THR A 162 -10.68 12.99 -2.65
CA THR A 162 -11.63 14.00 -3.15
C THR A 162 -12.80 14.13 -2.18
N ARG A 163 -13.16 15.37 -1.83
CA ARG A 163 -14.38 15.67 -1.10
C ARG A 163 -15.54 15.84 -2.09
N GLU A 164 -16.41 14.83 -2.12
CA GLU A 164 -17.61 14.81 -2.94
C GLU A 164 -18.74 15.62 -2.33
N ARG A 165 -19.60 16.18 -3.19
CA ARG A 165 -20.70 17.06 -2.76
C ARG A 165 -22.05 16.38 -2.74
N ASN A 166 -22.30 15.40 -3.61
CA ASN A 166 -23.63 14.81 -3.75
C ASN A 166 -23.57 13.29 -4.05
N PRO A 167 -23.79 12.43 -3.04
CA PRO A 167 -23.91 12.77 -1.62
C PRO A 167 -22.58 13.24 -1.01
N PRO A 168 -22.57 14.00 0.10
CA PRO A 168 -21.33 14.44 0.74
C PRO A 168 -20.54 13.29 1.38
N HIS A 169 -19.33 13.01 0.86
CA HIS A 169 -18.39 12.03 1.41
C HIS A 169 -16.96 12.37 0.98
N TYR A 170 -15.96 11.66 1.52
CA TYR A 170 -14.61 11.65 0.95
C TYR A 170 -14.45 10.38 0.12
N HIS A 171 -14.19 10.53 -1.17
CA HIS A 171 -13.72 9.46 -2.03
C HIS A 171 -12.20 9.36 -1.92
N VAL A 172 -11.67 8.19 -1.57
CA VAL A 172 -10.23 7.97 -1.38
C VAL A 172 -9.77 6.77 -2.19
N ALA A 173 -8.84 6.99 -3.12
CA ALA A 173 -8.18 5.95 -3.90
C ALA A 173 -6.79 5.68 -3.31
N VAL A 174 -6.59 4.50 -2.71
CA VAL A 174 -5.33 4.14 -2.05
C VAL A 174 -4.41 3.45 -3.05
N TYR A 175 -3.17 3.92 -3.15
CA TYR A 175 -2.14 3.31 -3.98
C TYR A 175 -1.41 2.26 -3.16
N THR A 176 -1.89 1.02 -3.23
CA THR A 176 -1.48 -0.09 -2.33
C THR A 176 0.02 -0.20 -2.11
N GLU A 177 0.82 -0.22 -3.19
CA GLU A 177 2.27 -0.41 -3.08
C GLU A 177 2.94 0.80 -2.43
N SER A 178 2.57 2.01 -2.87
CA SER A 178 3.08 3.27 -2.33
C SER A 178 2.71 3.43 -0.85
N TYR A 179 1.46 3.16 -0.48
CA TYR A 179 0.99 3.24 0.90
C TYR A 179 1.66 2.21 1.81
N SER A 180 1.81 0.97 1.35
CA SER A 180 2.52 -0.07 2.12
C SER A 180 3.98 0.33 2.35
N SER A 181 4.66 0.84 1.33
CA SER A 181 6.05 1.31 1.41
C SER A 181 6.20 2.52 2.34
N TYR A 182 5.25 3.46 2.29
CA TYR A 182 5.19 4.59 3.20
C TYR A 182 5.06 4.13 4.66
N VAL A 183 4.15 3.21 4.94
CA VAL A 183 3.95 2.67 6.29
C VAL A 183 5.22 1.96 6.78
N ALA A 184 5.81 1.10 5.93
CA ALA A 184 7.07 0.41 6.23
C ALA A 184 8.21 1.39 6.55
N SER A 185 8.37 2.47 5.78
CA SER A 185 9.42 3.47 5.99
C SER A 185 9.29 4.18 7.35
N ARG A 186 8.06 4.32 7.87
CA ARG A 186 7.76 4.95 9.16
C ARG A 186 7.90 4.00 10.35
N ALA A 187 7.92 2.69 10.10
CA ALA A 187 8.10 1.65 11.12
C ALA A 187 9.56 1.35 11.46
N LYS A 188 10.54 2.06 10.86
CA LYS A 188 12.00 1.87 11.03
C LYS A 188 12.59 2.11 12.44
N ALA A 189 11.77 2.08 13.49
CA ALA A 189 12.21 1.96 14.87
C ALA A 189 11.64 0.65 15.45
N SER A 190 12.48 -0.39 15.60
CA SER A 190 12.03 -1.68 16.15
C SER A 190 11.52 -1.50 17.57
N HIS A 191 10.29 -1.91 17.86
CA HIS A 191 9.83 -2.37 19.16
C HIS A 191 8.71 -3.38 18.90
N GLU A 192 8.72 -4.49 19.64
CA GLU A 192 7.72 -5.56 19.68
C GLU A 192 6.28 -5.15 19.25
N TYR A 193 5.63 -6.01 18.47
CA TYR A 193 4.27 -5.79 17.97
C TYR A 193 3.26 -6.69 18.71
N VAL A 194 2.22 -6.10 19.31
CA VAL A 194 1.11 -6.86 19.92
C VAL A 194 -0.01 -7.04 18.91
N VAL A 195 -0.33 -8.29 18.60
CA VAL A 195 -1.41 -8.67 17.67
C VAL A 195 -2.75 -8.12 18.16
N SER A 196 -3.40 -7.34 17.32
CA SER A 196 -4.69 -6.71 17.53
C SER A 196 -5.82 -7.50 16.85
N PRO A 197 -7.09 -7.34 17.27
CA PRO A 197 -8.23 -7.95 16.59
C PRO A 197 -8.25 -7.63 15.09
N GLY A 198 -8.29 -8.68 14.25
CA GLY A 198 -8.31 -8.55 12.79
C GLY A 198 -6.94 -8.56 12.12
N ASP A 199 -5.85 -8.55 12.90
CA ASP A 199 -4.50 -8.68 12.36
C ASP A 199 -4.27 -10.06 11.71
N SER A 200 -3.36 -10.06 10.75
CA SER A 200 -2.74 -11.24 10.17
C SER A 200 -1.24 -10.99 10.07
N LEU A 201 -0.41 -12.03 9.96
CA LEU A 201 1.02 -11.84 9.74
C LEU A 201 1.31 -10.97 8.51
N TRP A 202 0.41 -11.00 7.52
CA TRP A 202 0.47 -10.11 6.37
C TRP A 202 0.28 -8.64 6.74
N LEU A 203 -0.78 -8.29 7.48
CA LEU A 203 -1.02 -6.90 7.90
C LEU A 203 0.12 -6.35 8.74
N ILE A 204 0.70 -7.20 9.58
CA ILE A 204 1.83 -6.87 10.44
C ILE A 204 3.09 -6.70 9.58
N SER A 205 3.35 -7.61 8.65
CA SER A 205 4.41 -7.54 7.65
C SER A 205 4.33 -6.24 6.84
N ALA A 206 3.16 -5.91 6.28
CA ALA A 206 2.95 -4.69 5.53
C ALA A 206 3.09 -3.43 6.40
N ARG A 207 2.66 -3.50 7.67
CA ARG A 207 2.80 -2.40 8.63
C ARG A 207 4.25 -2.14 9.05
N THR A 208 5.06 -3.18 9.10
CA THR A 208 6.42 -3.13 9.65
C THR A 208 7.50 -3.12 8.58
N GLY A 209 7.15 -3.44 7.33
CA GLY A 209 8.10 -3.62 6.24
C GLY A 209 8.88 -4.94 6.29
N VAL A 210 8.60 -5.82 7.25
CA VAL A 210 9.26 -7.12 7.38
C VAL A 210 8.52 -8.15 6.55
N ASN A 211 9.20 -9.06 5.85
CA ASN A 211 8.56 -10.13 5.10
C ASN A 211 7.82 -11.10 6.03
N VAL A 212 6.63 -11.61 5.64
CA VAL A 212 5.89 -12.63 6.42
C VAL A 212 6.77 -13.84 6.77
N SER A 213 7.61 -14.31 5.86
CA SER A 213 8.53 -15.43 6.13
C SER A 213 9.58 -15.09 7.19
N GLN A 214 10.13 -13.88 7.16
CA GLN A 214 11.08 -13.39 8.17
C GLN A 214 10.38 -13.19 9.52
N LEU A 215 9.18 -12.59 9.51
CA LEU A 215 8.34 -12.42 10.68
C LEU A 215 8.00 -13.77 11.32
N ARG A 216 7.67 -14.78 10.51
CA ARG A 216 7.45 -16.16 10.98
C ARG A 216 8.70 -16.79 11.55
N ALA A 217 9.82 -16.68 10.84
CA ALA A 217 11.09 -17.28 11.25
C ALA A 217 11.55 -16.73 12.60
N VAL A 218 11.54 -15.42 12.77
CA VAL A 218 11.96 -14.73 14.00
C VAL A 218 11.03 -15.08 15.18
N ASN A 219 9.76 -15.35 14.91
CA ASN A 219 8.76 -15.66 15.94
C ASN A 219 8.47 -17.16 16.09
N GLY A 220 9.25 -18.04 15.43
CA GLY A 220 9.06 -19.50 15.51
C GLY A 220 7.70 -20.00 15.01
N LEU A 221 7.05 -19.29 14.09
CA LEU A 221 5.70 -19.60 13.64
C LEU A 221 5.70 -20.64 12.51
N SER A 222 5.09 -21.80 12.77
CA SER A 222 4.91 -22.88 11.79
C SER A 222 3.81 -22.60 10.76
N SER A 223 2.93 -21.63 11.03
CA SER A 223 1.85 -21.20 10.13
C SER A 223 1.62 -19.69 10.19
N ASP A 224 0.65 -19.19 9.41
CA ASP A 224 0.23 -17.78 9.43
C ASP A 224 -0.75 -17.45 10.57
N MET A 225 -1.11 -18.45 11.38
CA MET A 225 -2.04 -18.28 12.50
C MET A 225 -1.37 -17.50 13.63
N ILE A 226 -2.02 -16.42 14.03
CA ILE A 226 -1.65 -15.58 15.18
C ILE A 226 -2.88 -15.31 16.04
N ASN A 227 -2.65 -15.11 17.33
CA ASN A 227 -3.71 -14.86 18.30
C ASN A 227 -3.70 -13.40 18.75
N VAL A 228 -4.87 -12.81 18.94
CA VAL A 228 -4.98 -11.47 19.55
C VAL A 228 -4.26 -11.46 20.90
N GLY A 229 -3.46 -10.43 21.16
CA GLY A 229 -2.60 -10.29 22.33
C GLY A 229 -1.23 -10.97 22.21
N GLN A 230 -0.99 -11.76 21.15
CA GLN A 230 0.33 -12.36 20.90
C GLN A 230 1.36 -11.25 20.64
N ARG A 231 2.53 -11.36 21.28
CA ARG A 231 3.67 -10.47 21.04
C ARG A 231 4.53 -11.06 19.92
N LEU A 232 4.77 -10.28 18.88
CA LEU A 232 5.65 -10.61 17.78
C LEU A 232 6.89 -9.71 17.81
N GLN A 233 8.05 -10.33 17.79
CA GLN A 233 9.32 -9.68 17.53
C GLN A 233 9.35 -9.25 16.06
N ILE A 234 9.43 -7.94 15.84
CA ILE A 234 9.59 -7.36 14.52
C ILE A 234 11.09 -7.17 14.31
N PRO A 235 11.75 -7.99 13.47
CA PRO A 235 13.16 -7.79 13.21
C PRO A 235 13.37 -6.39 12.65
N ALA A 236 14.33 -5.66 13.22
CA ALA A 236 14.87 -4.51 12.53
C ALA A 236 15.35 -5.00 11.16
N ILE A 237 15.05 -4.24 10.09
CA ILE A 237 15.67 -4.49 8.79
C ILE A 237 17.14 -4.11 8.95
N GLY A 238 17.92 -5.03 9.50
CA GLY A 238 19.36 -4.96 9.69
C GLY A 238 20.02 -5.77 8.59
N ILE A 239 20.72 -5.07 7.71
CA ILE A 239 21.89 -5.55 6.97
C ILE A 239 22.65 -6.60 7.80
N ASN A 240 22.58 -7.88 7.41
CA ASN A 240 23.37 -8.93 8.05
C ASN A 240 24.84 -8.72 7.66
N ALA A 241 25.59 -8.08 8.54
CA ALA A 241 27.04 -7.84 8.46
C ALA A 241 27.87 -9.11 8.75
N SER A 242 27.48 -10.27 8.19
CA SER A 242 28.15 -11.55 8.48
C SER A 242 28.78 -12.23 7.27
N ASP A 243 28.65 -11.68 6.05
CA ASP A 243 29.22 -12.28 4.83
C ASP A 243 30.34 -11.45 4.19
N SER A 244 30.97 -10.55 4.96
CA SER A 244 32.12 -9.75 4.51
C SER A 244 33.45 -10.33 5.00
N SER A 245 33.75 -11.56 4.62
CA SER A 245 35.13 -12.06 4.63
C SER A 245 35.43 -12.70 3.28
N ASN A 246 36.02 -11.89 2.40
CA ASN A 246 36.75 -12.22 1.16
C ASN A 246 36.20 -11.56 -0.11
N ILE A 247 36.28 -10.22 -0.23
CA ILE A 247 36.64 -9.62 -1.52
C ILE A 247 37.62 -8.47 -1.24
N SER A 248 38.90 -8.77 -1.50
CA SER A 248 39.98 -7.79 -1.52
C SER A 248 39.77 -6.79 -2.66
N ALA A 249 40.03 -5.53 -2.33
CA ALA A 249 40.10 -4.33 -3.15
C ALA A 249 40.09 -4.50 -4.68
N ARG A 250 39.04 -3.98 -5.33
CA ARG A 250 39.21 -3.22 -6.58
C ARG A 250 38.28 -2.02 -6.62
N THR A 251 38.89 -0.87 -6.42
CA THR A 251 38.35 0.48 -6.56
C THR A 251 37.80 0.69 -7.97
N VAL A 252 36.48 0.89 -8.11
CA VAL A 252 35.90 1.76 -9.14
C VAL A 252 34.74 2.51 -8.53
N SER A 253 34.86 3.83 -8.62
CA SER A 253 33.89 4.84 -8.24
C SER A 253 32.73 4.90 -9.24
N SER A 254 31.52 4.63 -8.77
CA SER A 254 30.28 5.21 -9.30
C SER A 254 29.18 5.12 -8.24
N ASN A 255 28.55 6.26 -7.96
CA ASN A 255 27.27 6.34 -7.25
C ASN A 255 26.21 5.60 -8.08
N GLU A 256 26.04 4.31 -7.83
CA GLU A 256 24.86 3.56 -8.24
C GLU A 256 24.32 2.83 -7.01
N ASN A 257 23.05 3.07 -6.68
CA ASN A 257 22.30 2.20 -5.78
C ASN A 257 22.12 0.84 -6.50
N ILE A 258 23.11 -0.05 -6.37
CA ILE A 258 23.05 -1.39 -6.96
C ILE A 258 21.99 -2.18 -6.21
N THR A 259 20.79 -2.23 -6.80
CA THR A 259 19.72 -3.11 -6.35
C THR A 259 20.12 -4.52 -6.77
N ARG A 260 20.56 -5.37 -5.83
CA ARG A 260 20.83 -6.78 -6.16
C ARG A 260 19.50 -7.47 -6.38
N VAL A 261 19.21 -7.74 -7.65
CA VAL A 261 18.08 -8.58 -8.05
C VAL A 261 18.50 -10.03 -7.91
N SER A 262 17.93 -10.73 -6.94
CA SER A 262 18.13 -12.18 -6.79
C SER A 262 16.95 -12.90 -7.41
N GLU A 263 17.20 -13.91 -8.24
CA GLU A 263 16.12 -14.66 -8.90
C GLU A 263 15.89 -16.00 -8.18
N VAL A 264 14.65 -16.24 -7.75
CA VAL A 264 14.22 -17.50 -7.15
C VAL A 264 13.24 -18.20 -8.07
N THR A 265 13.39 -19.51 -8.25
CA THR A 265 12.40 -20.33 -8.97
C THR A 265 11.45 -21.01 -7.99
N HIS A 266 10.15 -20.88 -8.22
CA HIS A 266 9.10 -21.48 -7.40
C HIS A 266 8.17 -22.35 -8.24
N GLN A 267 7.93 -23.60 -7.84
CA GLN A 267 6.92 -24.46 -8.46
C GLN A 267 5.59 -24.31 -7.73
N VAL A 268 4.58 -23.79 -8.41
CA VAL A 268 3.24 -23.52 -7.90
C VAL A 268 2.63 -24.78 -7.30
N ARG A 269 2.23 -24.68 -6.04
CA ARG A 269 1.54 -25.69 -5.25
C ARG A 269 0.06 -25.33 -5.10
N ARG A 270 -0.72 -26.29 -4.62
CA ARG A 270 -2.14 -26.07 -4.33
C ARG A 270 -2.30 -24.93 -3.32
N GLY A 271 -3.05 -23.90 -3.70
CA GLY A 271 -3.34 -22.75 -2.85
C GLY A 271 -2.39 -21.56 -3.01
N ASP A 272 -1.39 -21.66 -3.90
CA ASP A 272 -0.56 -20.52 -4.26
C ASP A 272 -1.31 -19.52 -5.11
N THR A 273 -0.95 -18.26 -4.92
CA THR A 273 -1.42 -17.13 -5.72
C THR A 273 -0.23 -16.24 -6.01
N LEU A 274 -0.25 -15.49 -7.11
CA LEU A 274 0.86 -14.58 -7.44
C LEU A 274 1.16 -13.61 -6.30
N TRP A 275 0.12 -13.23 -5.58
CA TRP A 275 0.22 -12.37 -4.41
C TRP A 275 0.92 -13.06 -3.22
N LYS A 276 0.55 -14.31 -2.90
CA LYS A 276 1.22 -15.07 -1.83
C LYS A 276 2.70 -15.25 -2.14
N LEU A 277 3.02 -15.53 -3.40
CA LEU A 277 4.38 -15.72 -3.87
C LEU A 277 5.17 -14.40 -3.89
N ALA A 278 4.58 -13.31 -4.37
CA ALA A 278 5.20 -11.98 -4.32
C ALA A 278 5.61 -11.62 -2.89
N ASN A 279 4.70 -11.79 -1.93
CA ASN A 279 4.99 -11.53 -0.53
C ASN A 279 6.01 -12.48 0.05
N GLN A 280 5.89 -13.78 -0.21
CA GLN A 280 6.81 -14.80 0.30
C GLN A 280 8.26 -14.48 -0.11
N TYR A 281 8.45 -14.05 -1.35
CA TYR A 281 9.77 -13.83 -1.93
C TYR A 281 10.27 -12.38 -1.85
N GLY A 282 9.48 -11.42 -1.35
CA GLY A 282 9.88 -10.01 -1.39
C GLY A 282 9.97 -9.46 -2.82
N SER A 283 8.97 -9.83 -3.63
CA SER A 283 8.75 -9.36 -5.00
C SER A 283 7.38 -8.64 -5.07
N SER A 284 6.94 -8.28 -6.27
CA SER A 284 5.58 -7.76 -6.52
C SER A 284 4.82 -8.70 -7.47
N VAL A 285 3.48 -8.65 -7.47
CA VAL A 285 2.67 -9.48 -8.37
C VAL A 285 3.04 -9.19 -9.83
N GLU A 286 3.20 -7.91 -10.15
CA GLU A 286 3.55 -7.37 -11.45
C GLU A 286 4.97 -7.77 -11.84
N LYS A 287 5.90 -7.82 -10.88
CA LYS A 287 7.26 -8.33 -11.12
C LYS A 287 7.21 -9.81 -11.46
N ILE A 288 6.47 -10.62 -10.70
CA ILE A 288 6.29 -12.04 -11.04
C ILE A 288 5.55 -12.20 -12.39
N GLN A 289 4.53 -11.41 -12.66
CA GLN A 289 3.82 -11.44 -13.95
C GLN A 289 4.76 -11.09 -15.11
N ARG A 290 5.58 -10.05 -14.97
CA ARG A 290 6.56 -9.64 -15.99
C ARG A 290 7.63 -10.71 -16.18
N ASP A 291 8.22 -11.20 -15.09
CA ASP A 291 9.27 -12.23 -15.11
C ASP A 291 8.79 -13.52 -15.79
N ASN A 292 7.48 -13.79 -15.74
CA ASN A 292 6.85 -15.01 -16.28
C ASN A 292 5.89 -14.78 -17.45
N ARG A 293 5.81 -13.55 -17.99
CA ARG A 293 4.91 -13.14 -19.09
C ARG A 293 3.44 -13.55 -18.86
N LEU A 294 2.97 -13.45 -17.63
CA LEU A 294 1.58 -13.77 -17.26
C LEU A 294 0.67 -12.60 -17.64
N ARG A 295 -0.50 -12.93 -18.21
CA ARG A 295 -1.54 -11.96 -18.59
C ARG A 295 -2.58 -11.72 -17.49
N GLY A 296 -2.41 -12.34 -16.32
CA GLY A 296 -3.35 -12.26 -15.20
C GLY A 296 -2.84 -13.05 -13.99
N SER A 297 -3.71 -13.27 -13.00
CA SER A 297 -3.34 -13.84 -11.69
C SER A 297 -3.51 -15.36 -11.58
N GLN A 298 -3.98 -16.02 -12.65
CA GLN A 298 -4.22 -17.46 -12.65
C GLN A 298 -2.92 -18.25 -12.68
N LEU A 299 -2.79 -19.17 -11.73
CA LEU A 299 -1.65 -20.09 -11.63
C LEU A 299 -2.12 -21.53 -11.79
N LYS A 300 -1.32 -22.34 -12.50
CA LYS A 300 -1.56 -23.79 -12.63
C LYS A 300 -0.68 -24.53 -11.63
N ILE A 301 -1.24 -25.48 -10.89
CA ILE A 301 -0.43 -26.35 -10.02
C ILE A 301 0.64 -27.06 -10.87
N GLY A 302 1.88 -27.05 -10.40
CA GLY A 302 3.05 -27.56 -11.11
C GLY A 302 3.73 -26.54 -12.04
N GLN A 303 3.13 -25.36 -12.28
CA GLN A 303 3.75 -24.28 -13.05
C GLN A 303 5.00 -23.77 -12.33
N THR A 304 6.07 -23.56 -13.08
CA THR A 304 7.30 -22.95 -12.56
C THR A 304 7.29 -21.45 -12.80
N LEU A 305 7.52 -20.67 -11.74
CA LEU A 305 7.61 -19.21 -11.77
C LEU A 305 9.03 -18.75 -11.44
N ARG A 306 9.56 -17.82 -12.23
CA ARG A 306 10.75 -17.01 -11.94
C ARG A 306 10.35 -15.78 -11.15
N ILE A 307 10.92 -15.61 -9.98
CA ILE A 307 10.54 -14.56 -9.05
C ILE A 307 11.79 -13.77 -8.72
N SER A 308 11.92 -12.61 -9.35
CA SER A 308 12.97 -11.66 -9.01
C SER A 308 12.64 -10.97 -7.71
N THR A 309 13.53 -11.04 -6.73
CA THR A 309 13.44 -10.36 -5.44
C THR A 309 14.33 -9.12 -5.49
N ASN A 310 13.86 -8.02 -4.92
CA ASN A 310 14.72 -6.85 -4.74
C ASN A 310 15.34 -6.94 -3.34
N THR A 311 16.63 -7.25 -3.26
CA THR A 311 17.38 -7.00 -2.04
C THR A 311 17.94 -5.60 -2.15
N THR A 312 17.26 -4.64 -1.53
CA THR A 312 17.82 -3.29 -1.39
C THR A 312 18.92 -3.37 -0.34
N ASN A 313 20.17 -3.46 -0.80
CA ASN A 313 21.32 -3.19 0.07
C ASN A 313 21.36 -1.66 0.27
N ILE A 314 20.96 -1.20 1.45
CA ILE A 314 21.34 0.11 1.98
C ILE A 314 21.93 -0.13 3.36
#